data_AF-X1JXF9-F1
#
_entry.id   AF-X1JXF9-F1
#
_cell.length_a   1.000
_cell.length_b   1.000
_cell.length_c   1.000
_cell.angle_alpha   90.00
_cell.angle_beta   90.00
_cell.angle_gamma   90.00
#
_symmetry.space_group_name_H-M   'P 1'
#
loop_
_entity.id
_entity.type
_entity.pdbx_description
1 polymer ?
#
loop_
_entity_poly.entity_id
_entity_poly.type
_entity_poly.pdbx_seq_one_letter_code
_entity_poly.pdbx_strand_id
1 'polypeptide(L)'
;IIAKLFLKRKENIKTGHIEITFNISNKVISGVKINHFSAYSHAMHAIKKTEKNHAPNNWQCSLIFENHSDFKMKLNSVLISDKAKTTKIIDLDFKTSGSTIINPRGKYKTEYFDFVDEKEPIFSRKVEYSVDYRTEKNSLITSRFDDSFFTVANIALKKKLSEEEIKSFEETVLNSKIVINNLGTVPINGLRIVESVPEDFLPSRNISDYTLYRSSGKLDVEEIELNIKPDDEDPTHEHTIELEINLKNGALKSVIGVEDFLELK
;
A
#
# COMPACT_ATOMS: atom_id res chain seq x y z
N ILE A 1 7.80 -13.11 14.88
CA ILE A 1 6.88 -14.08 15.54
C ILE A 1 6.98 -15.37 14.74
N ILE A 2 7.47 -16.46 15.33
CA ILE A 2 7.52 -17.78 14.68
C ILE A 2 6.41 -18.61 15.32
N ALA A 3 5.35 -18.91 14.56
CA ALA A 3 4.26 -19.76 15.00
C ALA A 3 4.49 -21.18 14.48
N LYS A 4 4.50 -22.19 15.36
CA LYS A 4 4.51 -23.61 14.97
C LYS A 4 3.06 -24.09 14.87
N LEU A 5 2.62 -24.43 13.67
CA LEU A 5 1.28 -24.98 13.40
C LEU A 5 1.38 -26.51 13.31
N PHE A 6 0.57 -27.21 14.11
CA PHE A 6 0.39 -28.66 14.00
C PHE A 6 -0.97 -28.95 13.37
N LEU A 7 -0.95 -29.54 12.19
CA LEU A 7 -2.17 -29.85 11.43
C LEU A 7 -2.93 -31.02 12.06
N LYS A 8 -4.19 -30.77 12.42
CA LYS A 8 -5.13 -31.82 12.89
C LYS A 8 -6.05 -32.35 11.78
N ARG A 9 -6.18 -31.63 10.66
CA ARG A 9 -7.11 -31.93 9.54
C ARG A 9 -6.53 -31.48 8.20
N LYS A 10 -6.99 -32.10 7.11
CA LYS A 10 -6.63 -31.80 5.71
C LYS A 10 -7.48 -30.65 5.15
N GLU A 11 -7.34 -29.46 5.69
CA GLU A 11 -8.10 -28.28 5.23
C GLU A 11 -7.18 -27.07 5.09
N ASN A 12 -7.42 -26.26 4.05
CA ASN A 12 -6.71 -24.99 3.86
C ASN A 12 -7.06 -24.02 5.00
N ILE A 13 -6.06 -23.34 5.55
CA ILE A 13 -6.25 -22.39 6.66
C ILE A 13 -6.30 -20.98 6.10
N LYS A 14 -7.37 -20.24 6.38
CA LYS A 14 -7.48 -18.82 5.99
C LYS A 14 -6.52 -17.94 6.81
N THR A 15 -5.91 -16.95 6.17
CA THR A 15 -5.02 -15.98 6.85
C THR A 15 -5.79 -14.95 7.68
N GLY A 16 -7.09 -14.78 7.42
CA GLY A 16 -7.95 -13.79 8.06
C GLY A 16 -7.83 -12.39 7.45
N HIS A 17 -8.89 -11.60 7.62
CA HIS A 17 -9.01 -10.28 7.03
C HIS A 17 -8.16 -9.26 7.79
N ILE A 18 -7.38 -8.47 7.06
CA ILE A 18 -6.62 -7.35 7.63
C ILE A 18 -7.22 -6.05 7.09
N GLU A 19 -7.77 -5.24 7.99
CA GLU A 19 -8.22 -3.88 7.69
C GLU A 19 -7.35 -2.88 8.45
N ILE A 20 -6.76 -1.93 7.73
CA ILE A 20 -5.93 -0.87 8.30
C ILE A 20 -6.61 0.46 8.00
N THR A 21 -6.96 1.20 9.05
CA THR A 21 -7.48 2.56 8.93
C THR A 21 -6.53 3.53 9.58
N PHE A 22 -6.15 4.59 8.87
CA PHE A 22 -5.31 5.65 9.41
C PHE A 22 -5.77 7.03 8.93
N ASN A 23 -5.56 8.02 9.79
CA ASN A 23 -5.88 9.41 9.54
C ASN A 23 -4.59 10.23 9.40
N ILE A 24 -4.49 11.00 8.33
CA ILE A 24 -3.41 11.95 8.12
C ILE A 24 -3.95 13.36 8.32
N SER A 25 -3.54 13.99 9.41
CA SER A 25 -3.91 15.38 9.71
C SER A 25 -3.14 16.37 8.85
N ASN A 26 -3.79 17.47 8.46
CA ASN A 26 -3.22 18.59 7.71
C ASN A 26 -2.59 18.21 6.34
N LYS A 27 -2.99 17.09 5.74
CA LYS A 27 -2.50 16.63 4.43
C LYS A 27 -3.59 15.92 3.63
N VAL A 28 -3.54 16.10 2.31
CA VAL A 28 -4.43 15.43 1.34
C VAL A 28 -3.62 14.56 0.39
N ILE A 29 -3.97 13.28 0.26
CA ILE A 29 -3.29 12.37 -0.66
C ILE A 29 -3.57 12.71 -2.13
N SER A 30 -4.80 13.12 -2.46
CA SER A 30 -5.20 13.46 -3.83
C SER A 30 -4.47 14.68 -4.42
N GLY A 31 -3.64 15.39 -3.63
CA GLY A 31 -2.93 16.59 -4.08
C GLY A 31 -3.82 17.82 -4.26
N VAL A 32 -5.10 17.77 -3.86
CA VAL A 32 -6.04 18.89 -4.01
C VAL A 32 -5.58 20.12 -3.23
N LYS A 33 -5.48 21.24 -3.94
CA LYS A 33 -5.10 22.56 -3.41
C LYS A 33 -6.29 23.51 -3.41
N ILE A 34 -6.38 24.31 -2.35
CA ILE A 34 -7.32 25.45 -2.31
C ILE A 34 -6.49 26.64 -2.75
N ASN A 35 -6.70 27.09 -3.98
CA ASN A 35 -5.88 28.13 -4.59
C ASN A 35 -6.34 29.54 -4.15
N HIS A 36 -7.65 29.72 -4.01
CA HIS A 36 -8.23 30.98 -3.57
C HIS A 36 -9.50 30.69 -2.76
N PHE A 37 -9.60 31.32 -1.61
CA PHE A 37 -10.82 31.41 -0.83
C PHE A 37 -10.99 32.86 -0.39
N SER A 38 -12.18 33.39 -0.60
CA SER A 38 -12.59 34.71 -0.12
C SER A 38 -14.03 34.65 0.33
N ALA A 39 -14.32 35.40 1.38
CA ALA A 39 -15.65 35.57 1.92
C ALA A 39 -15.82 37.01 2.39
N TYR A 40 -17.05 37.53 2.31
CA TYR A 40 -17.41 38.85 2.78
C TYR A 40 -18.35 38.73 3.98
N SER A 41 -18.20 39.64 4.93
CA SER A 41 -19.12 39.79 6.06
C SER A 41 -19.42 41.27 6.27
N HIS A 42 -20.31 41.57 7.22
CA HIS A 42 -20.80 42.92 7.43
C HIS A 42 -19.68 43.85 7.93
N ALA A 43 -19.38 44.87 7.12
CA ALA A 43 -18.48 45.95 7.47
C ALA A 43 -19.08 47.29 7.06
N MET A 44 -18.80 48.33 7.86
CA MET A 44 -19.12 49.71 7.53
C MET A 44 -17.86 50.41 7.05
N HIS A 45 -17.98 51.22 6.01
CA HIS A 45 -16.94 52.17 5.65
C HIS A 45 -17.53 53.54 5.36
N ALA A 46 -16.88 54.59 5.86
CA ALA A 46 -17.29 55.97 5.68
C ALA A 46 -16.06 56.87 5.59
N ILE A 47 -16.17 58.00 4.89
CA ILE A 47 -15.12 59.04 4.92
C ILE A 47 -15.60 60.09 5.90
N LYS A 48 -14.88 60.25 7.01
CA LYS A 48 -15.07 61.35 7.94
C LYS A 48 -14.51 62.60 7.30
N LYS A 49 -15.31 63.67 7.30
CA LYS A 49 -14.97 64.98 6.74
C LYS A 49 -15.16 66.01 7.86
N THR A 50 -14.18 66.89 8.04
CA THR A 50 -14.23 67.92 9.08
C THR A 50 -13.56 69.19 8.54
N GLU A 51 -14.30 70.30 8.47
CA GLU A 51 -13.74 71.57 8.05
C GLU A 51 -12.80 72.13 9.13
N LYS A 52 -11.69 72.74 8.72
CA LYS A 52 -10.71 73.32 9.65
C LYS A 52 -11.21 74.66 10.17
N ASN A 53 -11.34 74.79 11.50
CA ASN A 53 -11.85 75.99 12.18
C ASN A 53 -11.20 77.32 11.76
N HIS A 54 -9.92 77.31 11.37
CA HIS A 54 -9.16 78.52 11.02
C HIS A 54 -8.76 78.60 9.54
N ALA A 55 -9.31 77.73 8.70
CA ALA A 55 -9.05 77.72 7.25
C ALA A 55 -10.34 77.35 6.51
N PRO A 56 -11.19 78.34 6.16
CA PRO A 56 -12.40 78.10 5.38
C PRO A 56 -12.09 77.33 4.09
N ASN A 57 -13.01 76.48 3.65
CA ASN A 57 -12.89 75.64 2.45
C ASN A 57 -11.77 74.59 2.53
N ASN A 58 -11.10 74.41 3.68
CA ASN A 58 -10.09 73.37 3.88
C ASN A 58 -10.67 72.25 4.75
N TRP A 59 -10.77 71.06 4.16
CA TRP A 59 -11.38 69.89 4.76
C TRP A 59 -10.31 68.88 5.16
N GLN A 60 -10.33 68.46 6.42
CA GLN A 60 -9.55 67.33 6.90
C GLN A 60 -10.39 66.04 6.81
N CYS A 61 -9.90 65.08 6.03
CA CYS A 61 -10.65 63.87 5.66
C CYS A 61 -9.91 62.60 6.07
N SER A 62 -10.63 61.53 6.44
CA SER A 62 -10.04 60.20 6.71
C SER A 62 -11.09 59.11 6.46
N LEU A 63 -10.69 58.00 5.84
CA LEU A 63 -11.55 56.82 5.73
C LEU A 63 -11.56 56.05 7.04
N ILE A 64 -12.75 55.73 7.52
CA ILE A 64 -13.01 54.82 8.62
C ILE A 64 -13.57 53.52 8.03
N PHE A 65 -12.97 52.40 8.38
CA PHE A 65 -13.49 51.06 8.13
C PHE A 65 -13.77 50.38 9.48
N GLU A 66 -14.96 49.83 9.67
CA GLU A 66 -15.38 49.16 10.89
C GLU A 66 -15.86 47.74 10.58
N ASN A 67 -15.34 46.77 11.32
CA ASN A 67 -15.79 45.40 11.24
C ASN A 67 -17.01 45.21 12.15
N HIS A 68 -18.19 45.05 11.57
CA HIS A 68 -19.43 44.82 12.32
C HIS A 68 -19.78 43.32 12.44
N SER A 69 -18.90 42.45 11.94
CA SER A 69 -19.02 41.00 12.04
C SER A 69 -18.31 40.45 13.28
N ASP A 70 -18.56 39.17 13.55
CA ASP A 70 -17.90 38.41 14.61
C ASP A 70 -16.65 37.65 14.11
N PHE A 71 -16.27 37.85 12.84
CA PHE A 71 -15.06 37.28 12.24
C PHE A 71 -13.93 38.30 12.18
N LYS A 72 -12.69 37.84 12.23
CA LYS A 72 -11.54 38.70 11.85
C LYS A 72 -11.63 39.02 10.37
N MET A 73 -11.41 40.27 10.00
CA MET A 73 -11.40 40.71 8.61
C MET A 73 -10.01 41.17 8.20
N LYS A 74 -9.59 40.83 6.99
CA LYS A 74 -8.40 41.36 6.34
C LYS A 74 -8.80 42.50 5.42
N LEU A 75 -8.30 43.71 5.70
CA LEU A 75 -8.40 44.84 4.79
C LEU A 75 -7.35 44.67 3.69
N ASN A 76 -7.79 44.61 2.44
CA ASN A 76 -6.96 44.27 1.28
C ASN A 76 -6.51 45.53 0.53
N SER A 77 -7.40 46.48 0.28
CA SER A 77 -7.04 47.77 -0.32
C SER A 77 -8.04 48.88 0.00
N VAL A 78 -7.55 50.11 -0.03
CA VAL A 78 -8.35 51.33 0.10
C VAL A 78 -7.96 52.29 -1.03
N LEU A 79 -8.91 52.58 -1.90
CA LEU A 79 -8.77 53.59 -2.95
C LEU A 79 -9.80 54.70 -2.73
N ILE A 80 -9.32 55.93 -2.58
CA ILE A 80 -10.15 57.15 -2.55
C ILE A 80 -9.77 57.98 -3.76
N SER A 81 -10.78 58.43 -4.50
CA SER A 81 -10.61 59.29 -5.65
C SER A 81 -11.58 60.47 -5.57
N ASP A 82 -11.30 61.51 -6.35
CA ASP A 82 -12.25 62.59 -6.58
C ASP A 82 -13.60 62.06 -7.13
N LYS A 83 -14.62 62.91 -7.15
CA LYS A 83 -15.98 62.56 -7.61
C LYS A 83 -15.98 61.95 -9.02
N ALA A 84 -15.09 62.41 -9.90
CA ALA A 84 -14.98 61.96 -11.29
C ALA A 84 -14.12 60.69 -11.47
N LYS A 85 -13.49 60.19 -10.40
CA LYS A 85 -12.50 59.09 -10.42
C LYS A 85 -11.29 59.38 -11.31
N THR A 86 -10.99 60.65 -11.55
CA THR A 86 -9.87 61.12 -12.38
C THR A 86 -8.58 61.21 -11.58
N THR A 87 -8.68 61.66 -10.32
CA THR A 87 -7.54 61.85 -9.44
C THR A 87 -7.61 60.87 -8.27
N LYS A 88 -6.55 60.08 -8.09
CA LYS A 88 -6.39 59.24 -6.91
C LYS A 88 -5.82 60.09 -5.77
N ILE A 89 -6.52 60.08 -4.64
CA ILE A 89 -6.14 60.85 -3.44
C ILE A 89 -5.44 59.93 -2.44
N ILE A 90 -6.01 58.74 -2.21
CA ILE A 90 -5.42 57.67 -1.41
C ILE A 90 -5.43 56.41 -2.24
N ASP A 91 -4.29 55.71 -2.33
CA ASP A 91 -4.16 54.40 -2.95
C ASP A 91 -3.31 53.52 -2.02
N LEU A 92 -3.98 52.75 -1.15
CA LEU A 92 -3.34 51.86 -0.18
C LEU A 92 -3.57 50.41 -0.60
N ASP A 93 -2.46 49.70 -0.83
CA ASP A 93 -2.46 48.26 -1.06
C ASP A 93 -1.83 47.50 0.12
N PHE A 94 -2.69 46.83 0.89
CA PHE A 94 -2.30 46.01 2.04
C PHE A 94 -1.98 44.57 1.63
N LYS A 95 -2.19 44.18 0.37
CA LYS A 95 -1.74 42.86 -0.11
C LYS A 95 -0.22 42.79 -0.18
N THR A 96 0.42 43.90 -0.57
CA THR A 96 1.87 43.99 -0.77
C THR A 96 2.61 44.53 0.46
N SER A 97 2.00 45.46 1.21
CA SER A 97 2.67 46.20 2.29
C SER A 97 2.55 45.56 3.68
N GLY A 98 1.76 44.49 3.81
CA GLY A 98 1.48 43.80 5.07
C GLY A 98 -0.03 43.72 5.37
N SER A 99 -0.46 42.57 5.91
CA SER A 99 -1.87 42.28 6.14
C SER A 99 -2.45 43.11 7.29
N THR A 100 -3.44 43.95 6.98
CA THR A 100 -4.18 44.71 8.00
C THR A 100 -5.37 43.89 8.52
N ILE A 101 -5.21 43.25 9.68
CA ILE A 101 -6.27 42.44 10.31
C ILE A 101 -7.09 43.30 11.27
N ILE A 102 -8.40 43.34 11.06
CA ILE A 102 -9.38 44.03 11.87
C ILE A 102 -10.19 43.01 12.66
N ASN A 103 -9.98 42.99 13.98
CA ASN A 103 -10.74 42.13 14.89
C ASN A 103 -12.25 42.43 14.85
N PRO A 104 -13.11 41.51 15.31
CA PRO A 104 -14.54 41.78 15.51
C PRO A 104 -14.76 43.09 16.26
N ARG A 105 -15.71 43.91 15.79
CA ARG A 105 -15.99 45.27 16.33
C ARG A 105 -14.81 46.25 16.29
N GLY A 106 -13.71 45.86 15.65
CA GLY A 106 -12.52 46.69 15.45
C GLY A 106 -12.72 47.71 14.34
N LYS A 107 -11.81 48.68 14.29
CA LYS A 107 -11.81 49.74 13.27
C LYS A 107 -10.41 50.02 12.75
N TYR A 108 -10.35 50.41 11.49
CA TYR A 108 -9.19 50.98 10.84
C TYR A 108 -9.50 52.41 10.41
N LYS A 109 -8.49 53.28 10.50
CA LYS A 109 -8.57 54.65 10.01
C LYS A 109 -7.34 54.94 9.16
N THR A 110 -7.54 55.53 8.00
CA THR A 110 -6.42 56.08 7.23
C THR A 110 -5.85 57.30 7.95
N GLU A 111 -4.62 57.66 7.62
CA GLU A 111 -4.12 58.99 7.93
C GLU A 111 -5.05 60.07 7.38
N TYR A 112 -5.03 61.22 8.03
CA TYR A 112 -5.81 62.36 7.59
C TYR A 112 -5.15 62.97 6.35
N PHE A 113 -5.98 63.33 5.37
CA PHE A 113 -5.57 64.08 4.20
C PHE A 113 -6.39 65.35 4.09
N ASP A 114 -5.75 66.42 3.63
CA ASP A 114 -6.39 67.71 3.44
C ASP A 114 -6.93 67.82 2.01
N PHE A 115 -8.08 68.44 1.85
CA PHE A 115 -8.71 68.69 0.55
C PHE A 115 -9.35 70.07 0.55
N VAL A 116 -9.14 70.83 -0.53
CA VAL A 116 -9.67 72.20 -0.68
C VAL A 116 -10.90 72.16 -1.57
N ASP A 117 -12.05 72.59 -1.05
CA ASP A 117 -13.32 72.67 -1.78
C ASP A 117 -14.24 73.68 -1.09
N GLU A 118 -14.96 74.48 -1.88
CA GLU A 118 -15.92 75.48 -1.39
C GLU A 118 -17.13 74.85 -0.69
N LYS A 119 -17.41 73.58 -1.00
CA LYS A 119 -18.49 72.79 -0.39
C LYS A 119 -17.91 71.53 0.24
N GLU A 120 -18.73 70.84 1.03
CA GLU A 120 -18.34 69.55 1.59
C GLU A 120 -17.92 68.58 0.46
N PRO A 121 -16.66 68.09 0.46
CA PRO A 121 -16.13 67.35 -0.66
C PRO A 121 -16.82 65.98 -0.81
N ILE A 122 -16.97 65.57 -2.06
CA ILE A 122 -17.56 64.29 -2.44
C ILE A 122 -16.47 63.42 -3.05
N PHE A 123 -16.27 62.25 -2.46
CA PHE A 123 -15.25 61.28 -2.88
C PHE A 123 -15.90 60.00 -3.41
N SER A 124 -15.24 59.39 -4.39
CA SER A 124 -15.46 57.99 -4.72
C SER A 124 -14.54 57.12 -3.88
N ARG A 125 -15.05 56.01 -3.33
CA ARG A 125 -14.23 55.03 -2.59
C ARG A 125 -14.43 53.62 -3.11
N LYS A 126 -13.34 52.86 -3.18
CA LYS A 126 -13.34 51.42 -3.38
C LYS A 126 -12.52 50.79 -2.25
N VAL A 127 -13.16 49.95 -1.45
CA VAL A 127 -12.53 49.27 -0.32
C VAL A 127 -12.65 47.77 -0.56
N GLU A 128 -11.52 47.07 -0.67
CA GLU A 128 -11.49 45.62 -0.78
C GLU A 128 -11.14 45.03 0.58
N TYR A 129 -11.91 44.05 1.04
CA TYR A 129 -11.70 43.34 2.30
C TYR A 129 -12.21 41.90 2.19
N SER A 130 -11.79 41.04 3.09
CA SER A 130 -12.26 39.66 3.16
C SER A 130 -12.23 39.14 4.59
N VAL A 131 -12.99 38.10 4.89
CA VAL A 131 -12.86 37.36 6.17
C VAL A 131 -11.50 36.66 6.20
N ASP A 132 -10.84 36.70 7.35
CA ASP A 132 -9.61 35.94 7.63
C ASP A 132 -9.96 34.46 7.90
N TYR A 133 -9.21 33.54 7.30
CA TYR A 133 -9.53 32.12 7.33
C TYR A 133 -8.28 31.25 7.50
N ARG A 134 -8.48 30.09 8.13
CA ARG A 134 -7.49 29.01 8.18
C ARG A 134 -8.06 27.80 7.45
N THR A 135 -7.24 27.17 6.61
CA THR A 135 -7.60 25.92 5.93
C THR A 135 -7.01 24.75 6.70
N GLU A 136 -7.82 23.75 7.00
CA GLU A 136 -7.41 22.45 7.50
C GLU A 136 -7.82 21.38 6.50
N LYS A 137 -6.96 20.38 6.29
CA LYS A 137 -7.25 19.30 5.34
C LYS A 137 -6.81 17.98 5.92
N ASN A 138 -7.67 16.97 5.91
CA ASN A 138 -7.35 15.67 6.48
C ASN A 138 -7.63 14.56 5.46
N SER A 139 -6.88 13.45 5.55
CA SER A 139 -7.13 12.25 4.74
C SER A 139 -7.43 11.06 5.64
N LEU A 140 -8.58 10.44 5.43
CA LEU A 140 -8.91 9.15 6.01
C LEU A 140 -8.65 8.07 4.95
N ILE A 141 -7.77 7.11 5.25
CA ILE A 141 -7.45 6.00 4.36
C ILE A 141 -7.80 4.70 5.04
N THR A 142 -8.51 3.84 4.30
CA THR A 142 -8.84 2.48 4.69
C THR A 142 -8.31 1.53 3.62
N SER A 143 -7.39 0.65 4.02
CA SER A 143 -6.86 -0.41 3.16
C SER A 143 -7.35 -1.76 3.66
N ARG A 144 -7.82 -2.60 2.72
CA ARG A 144 -8.29 -3.96 2.97
C ARG A 144 -7.39 -4.93 2.22
N PHE A 145 -6.92 -5.95 2.93
CA PHE A 145 -6.17 -7.06 2.35
C PHE A 145 -7.06 -8.30 2.39
N ASP A 146 -7.26 -8.90 1.22
CA ASP A 146 -8.08 -10.09 1.08
C ASP A 146 -7.45 -11.30 1.78
N ASP A 147 -8.30 -12.25 2.14
CA ASP A 147 -7.86 -13.53 2.69
C ASP A 147 -7.03 -14.30 1.68
N SER A 148 -5.93 -14.88 2.15
CA SER A 148 -5.21 -15.94 1.45
C SER A 148 -5.36 -17.26 2.21
N PHE A 149 -4.87 -18.34 1.61
CA PHE A 149 -4.97 -19.69 2.13
C PHE A 149 -3.58 -20.29 2.33
N PHE A 150 -3.33 -20.86 3.51
CA PHE A 150 -2.21 -21.77 3.70
C PHE A 150 -2.58 -23.14 3.14
N THR A 151 -1.84 -23.59 2.13
CA THR A 151 -1.94 -24.94 1.58
C THR A 151 -1.18 -25.95 2.44
N VAL A 152 -1.64 -27.19 2.46
CA VAL A 152 -1.10 -28.26 3.29
C VAL A 152 -0.41 -29.30 2.43
N ALA A 153 0.87 -29.57 2.67
CA ALA A 153 1.56 -30.73 2.10
C ALA A 153 1.51 -31.90 3.10
N ASN A 154 1.04 -33.06 2.66
CA ASN A 154 0.99 -34.28 3.48
C ASN A 154 1.16 -35.51 2.58
N ILE A 155 2.01 -36.44 2.98
CA ILE A 155 2.31 -37.66 2.21
C ILE A 155 2.19 -38.90 3.08
N ALA A 156 1.75 -40.01 2.50
CA ALA A 156 1.79 -41.32 3.12
C ALA A 156 2.59 -42.30 2.25
N LEU A 157 3.65 -42.87 2.83
CA LEU A 157 4.57 -43.77 2.17
C LEU A 157 4.32 -45.22 2.62
N LYS A 158 4.33 -46.15 1.66
CA LYS A 158 4.28 -47.61 1.89
C LYS A 158 5.34 -48.28 1.03
N LYS A 159 6.15 -49.15 1.62
CA LYS A 159 7.14 -49.97 0.92
C LYS A 159 6.81 -51.45 1.12
N LYS A 160 6.93 -52.26 0.07
CA LYS A 160 6.78 -53.72 0.13
C LYS A 160 7.85 -54.38 -0.73
N LEU A 161 8.48 -55.42 -0.19
CA LEU A 161 9.41 -56.28 -0.93
C LEU A 161 8.65 -57.47 -1.52
N SER A 162 9.15 -58.00 -2.63
CA SER A 162 8.54 -59.14 -3.34
C SER A 162 8.61 -60.44 -2.54
N GLU A 163 9.73 -60.64 -1.83
CA GLU A 163 9.99 -61.81 -1.00
C GLU A 163 10.23 -61.38 0.46
N GLU A 164 9.76 -62.20 1.40
CA GLU A 164 10.00 -62.03 2.84
C GLU A 164 11.19 -62.90 3.32
N GLU A 165 11.49 -63.96 2.56
CA GLU A 165 12.57 -64.90 2.85
C GLU A 165 13.37 -65.16 1.56
N ILE A 166 14.69 -65.15 1.69
CA ILE A 166 15.62 -65.49 0.59
C ILE A 166 16.33 -66.79 0.90
N LYS A 167 16.54 -67.62 -0.11
CA LYS A 167 17.31 -68.85 0.06
C LYS A 167 18.77 -68.53 0.30
N SER A 168 19.38 -69.20 1.26
CA SER A 168 20.82 -69.08 1.50
C SER A 168 21.62 -69.59 0.30
N PHE A 169 22.67 -68.86 -0.07
CA PHE A 169 23.64 -69.21 -1.12
C PHE A 169 23.09 -69.28 -2.55
N GLU A 170 21.90 -68.72 -2.81
CA GLU A 170 21.36 -68.53 -4.18
C GLU A 170 21.24 -67.03 -4.48
N GLU A 171 21.74 -66.60 -5.64
CA GLU A 171 21.50 -65.25 -6.14
C GLU A 171 19.99 -65.05 -6.39
N THR A 172 19.41 -64.03 -5.75
CA THR A 172 17.98 -63.73 -5.82
C THR A 172 17.77 -62.25 -6.14
N VAL A 173 16.95 -61.98 -7.14
CA VAL A 173 16.54 -60.60 -7.48
C VAL A 173 15.36 -60.19 -6.62
N LEU A 174 15.55 -59.17 -5.79
CA LEU A 174 14.51 -58.64 -4.91
C LEU A 174 13.86 -57.39 -5.53
N ASN A 175 12.61 -57.51 -5.95
CA ASN A 175 11.83 -56.38 -6.42
C ASN A 175 11.21 -55.62 -5.23
N SER A 176 11.22 -54.29 -5.28
CA SER A 176 10.66 -53.40 -4.26
C SER A 176 9.55 -52.55 -4.88
N LYS A 177 8.43 -52.43 -4.17
CA LYS A 177 7.32 -51.56 -4.53
C LYS A 177 7.17 -50.44 -3.50
N ILE A 178 7.31 -49.20 -3.95
CA ILE A 178 7.11 -48.00 -3.11
C ILE A 178 5.86 -47.26 -3.60
N VAL A 179 4.92 -46.99 -2.71
CA VAL A 179 3.71 -46.19 -3.01
C VAL A 179 3.71 -44.94 -2.14
N ILE A 180 3.69 -43.78 -2.79
CA ILE A 180 3.62 -42.46 -2.18
C ILE A 180 2.25 -41.86 -2.50
N ASN A 181 1.44 -41.62 -1.48
CA ASN A 181 0.10 -41.04 -1.63
C ASN A 181 0.13 -39.56 -1.24
N ASN A 182 -0.42 -38.69 -2.08
CA ASN A 182 -0.59 -37.28 -1.75
C ASN A 182 -1.87 -37.05 -0.93
N LEU A 183 -1.70 -36.96 0.39
CA LEU A 183 -2.77 -36.64 1.33
C LEU A 183 -2.86 -35.13 1.61
N GLY A 184 -2.13 -34.29 0.88
CA GLY A 184 -2.14 -32.84 0.98
C GLY A 184 -3.23 -32.17 0.15
N THR A 185 -3.28 -30.84 0.21
CA THR A 185 -4.17 -29.98 -0.60
C THR A 185 -3.44 -29.31 -1.76
N VAL A 186 -2.16 -29.64 -1.97
CA VAL A 186 -1.31 -29.12 -3.05
C VAL A 186 -0.71 -30.29 -3.84
N PRO A 187 -0.60 -30.19 -5.18
CA PRO A 187 0.13 -31.18 -5.96
C PRO A 187 1.62 -31.20 -5.57
N ILE A 188 2.23 -32.38 -5.68
CA ILE A 188 3.66 -32.56 -5.48
C ILE A 188 4.33 -32.46 -6.83
N ASN A 189 5.21 -31.48 -7.00
CA ASN A 189 5.81 -31.18 -8.30
C ASN A 189 7.09 -31.95 -8.58
N GLY A 190 7.82 -32.36 -7.55
CA GLY A 190 9.06 -33.10 -7.69
C GLY A 190 9.36 -33.87 -6.42
N LEU A 191 10.13 -34.94 -6.53
CA LEU A 191 10.44 -35.84 -5.44
C LEU A 191 11.90 -36.27 -5.52
N ARG A 192 12.50 -36.44 -4.34
CA ARG A 192 13.78 -37.12 -4.17
C ARG A 192 13.55 -38.28 -3.22
N ILE A 193 13.68 -39.49 -3.74
CA ILE A 193 13.52 -40.73 -2.98
C ILE A 193 14.92 -41.22 -2.65
N VAL A 194 15.21 -41.39 -1.36
CA VAL A 194 16.49 -41.90 -0.88
C VAL A 194 16.25 -43.22 -0.17
N GLU A 195 16.90 -44.26 -0.63
CA GLU A 195 16.79 -45.62 -0.11
C GLU A 195 18.18 -46.15 0.23
N SER A 196 18.32 -46.77 1.39
CA SER A 196 19.52 -47.51 1.77
C SER A 196 19.34 -48.99 1.41
N VAL A 197 20.34 -49.53 0.73
CA VAL A 197 20.49 -50.94 0.39
C VAL A 197 21.48 -51.54 1.39
N PRO A 198 21.07 -52.55 2.17
CA PRO A 198 21.93 -53.18 3.16
C PRO A 198 23.14 -53.90 2.52
N GLU A 199 24.13 -54.22 3.35
CA GLU A 199 25.19 -55.19 3.02
C GLU A 199 24.58 -56.50 2.48
N ASP A 200 25.34 -57.19 1.63
CA ASP A 200 24.98 -58.38 0.86
C ASP A 200 23.96 -58.16 -0.28
N PHE A 201 23.51 -56.93 -0.52
CA PHE A 201 22.63 -56.57 -1.63
C PHE A 201 23.27 -55.51 -2.52
N LEU A 202 22.93 -55.53 -3.82
CA LEU A 202 23.35 -54.51 -4.77
C LEU A 202 22.13 -53.73 -5.31
N PRO A 203 22.23 -52.40 -5.44
CA PRO A 203 21.19 -51.59 -6.05
C PRO A 203 21.10 -51.83 -7.57
N SER A 204 19.91 -51.70 -8.14
CA SER A 204 19.83 -51.62 -9.61
C SER A 204 20.43 -50.30 -10.10
N ARG A 205 21.38 -50.43 -11.03
CA ARG A 205 22.09 -49.32 -11.70
C ARG A 205 21.40 -48.88 -13.00
N ASN A 206 20.43 -49.65 -13.49
CA ASN A 206 19.74 -49.35 -14.73
C ASN A 206 18.44 -48.60 -14.44
N ILE A 207 18.32 -47.38 -14.95
CA ILE A 207 17.10 -46.57 -14.80
C ILE A 207 15.86 -47.28 -15.38
N SER A 208 16.04 -48.16 -16.37
CA SER A 208 14.97 -48.91 -17.02
C SER A 208 14.31 -49.93 -16.10
N ASP A 209 14.96 -50.29 -14.99
CA ASP A 209 14.42 -51.21 -13.99
C ASP A 209 13.39 -50.52 -13.08
N TYR A 210 13.38 -49.18 -13.07
CA TYR A 210 12.44 -48.37 -12.28
C TYR A 210 11.25 -47.96 -13.13
N THR A 211 10.07 -48.50 -12.83
CA THR A 211 8.82 -48.12 -13.51
C THR A 211 7.91 -47.32 -12.61
N LEU A 212 7.53 -46.13 -13.06
CA LEU A 212 6.63 -45.23 -12.35
C LEU A 212 5.19 -45.36 -12.86
N TYR A 213 4.23 -45.38 -11.94
CA TYR A 213 2.80 -45.43 -12.21
C TYR A 213 2.05 -44.38 -11.38
N ARG A 214 0.94 -43.89 -11.93
CA ARG A 214 -0.07 -43.09 -11.22
C ARG A 214 -1.47 -43.62 -11.52
N SER A 215 -2.49 -42.96 -10.99
CA SER A 215 -3.89 -43.23 -11.34
C SER A 215 -4.16 -43.15 -12.85
N SER A 216 -3.46 -42.27 -13.58
CA SER A 216 -3.59 -42.11 -15.04
C SER A 216 -2.85 -43.16 -15.86
N GLY A 217 -2.12 -44.09 -15.23
CA GLY A 217 -1.35 -45.15 -15.89
C GLY A 217 0.16 -45.00 -15.70
N LYS A 218 0.92 -45.62 -16.62
CA LYS A 218 2.39 -45.53 -16.61
C LYS A 218 2.80 -44.07 -16.80
N LEU A 219 3.73 -43.64 -15.98
CA LEU A 219 4.27 -42.30 -16.02
C LEU A 219 5.59 -42.32 -16.79
N ASP A 220 5.55 -41.82 -18.02
CA ASP A 220 6.76 -41.52 -18.79
C ASP A 220 7.30 -40.17 -18.30
N VAL A 221 8.28 -40.20 -17.41
CA VAL A 221 8.93 -38.97 -16.89
C VAL A 221 10.13 -38.66 -17.75
N GLU A 222 10.19 -37.44 -18.27
CA GLU A 222 11.31 -36.95 -19.10
C GLU A 222 12.59 -36.68 -18.28
N GLU A 223 12.47 -36.54 -16.96
CA GLU A 223 13.53 -36.16 -16.02
C GLU A 223 13.57 -37.07 -14.79
N ILE A 224 14.15 -38.28 -14.91
CA ILE A 224 14.51 -39.13 -13.76
C ILE A 224 16.02 -39.24 -13.69
N GLU A 225 16.57 -39.04 -12.49
CA GLU A 225 17.99 -39.22 -12.23
C GLU A 225 18.20 -40.26 -11.15
N LEU A 226 19.12 -41.17 -11.42
CA LEU A 226 19.54 -42.20 -10.50
C LEU A 226 20.98 -41.91 -10.08
N ASN A 227 21.18 -41.71 -8.78
CA ASN A 227 22.48 -41.56 -8.17
C ASN A 227 22.68 -42.68 -7.14
N ILE A 228 23.84 -43.34 -7.17
CA ILE A 228 24.18 -44.43 -6.25
C ILE A 228 25.47 -44.06 -5.52
N LYS A 229 25.53 -44.33 -4.21
CA LYS A 229 26.69 -44.04 -3.35
C LYS A 229 26.96 -45.20 -2.38
N PRO A 230 28.19 -45.75 -2.29
CA PRO A 230 29.30 -45.53 -3.22
C PRO A 230 28.98 -46.04 -4.64
N ASP A 231 29.66 -45.52 -5.65
CA ASP A 231 29.46 -45.94 -7.03
C ASP A 231 30.37 -47.14 -7.37
N ASP A 232 30.15 -48.25 -6.68
CA ASP A 232 30.86 -49.52 -6.88
C ASP A 232 29.90 -50.74 -6.88
N GLU A 233 30.42 -51.90 -7.27
CA GLU A 233 29.68 -53.17 -7.29
C GLU A 233 30.13 -54.07 -6.13
N ASP A 234 30.44 -53.48 -4.97
CA ASP A 234 30.91 -54.21 -3.79
C ASP A 234 29.79 -54.43 -2.77
N PRO A 235 29.19 -55.64 -2.69
CA PRO A 235 28.08 -55.91 -1.77
C PRO A 235 28.51 -55.95 -0.29
N THR A 236 29.82 -55.86 0.02
CA THR A 236 30.29 -55.96 1.40
C THR A 236 30.06 -54.70 2.24
N HIS A 237 29.49 -53.66 1.64
CA HIS A 237 29.15 -52.39 2.28
C HIS A 237 27.75 -51.93 1.85
N GLU A 238 27.11 -51.07 2.64
CA GLU A 238 25.82 -50.50 2.28
C GLU A 238 25.92 -49.52 1.10
N HIS A 239 24.91 -49.52 0.22
CA HIS A 239 24.72 -48.49 -0.81
C HIS A 239 23.53 -47.61 -0.50
N THR A 240 23.54 -46.39 -1.03
CA THR A 240 22.39 -45.48 -1.04
C THR A 240 21.97 -45.22 -2.47
N ILE A 241 20.72 -45.52 -2.78
CA ILE A 241 20.03 -45.15 -4.01
C ILE A 241 19.33 -43.82 -3.79
N GLU A 242 19.52 -42.90 -4.72
CA GLU A 242 18.83 -41.62 -4.76
C GLU A 242 18.18 -41.43 -6.13
N LEU A 243 16.84 -41.42 -6.14
CA LEU A 243 16.01 -41.21 -7.32
C LEU A 243 15.41 -39.80 -7.28
N GLU A 244 15.86 -38.93 -8.17
CA GLU A 244 15.30 -37.58 -8.35
C GLU A 244 14.31 -37.60 -9.52
N ILE A 245 13.08 -37.17 -9.28
CA ILE A 245 11.99 -37.17 -10.25
C ILE A 245 11.52 -35.74 -10.42
N ASN A 246 11.71 -35.19 -11.62
CA ASN A 246 11.23 -33.86 -12.02
C ASN A 246 11.68 -32.78 -11.02
N LEU A 247 13.00 -32.58 -10.90
CA LEU A 247 13.62 -31.57 -10.03
C LEU A 247 14.54 -30.59 -10.79
N LYS A 248 14.79 -30.78 -12.09
CA LYS A 248 15.81 -30.03 -12.82
C LYS A 248 15.31 -28.77 -13.53
N ASN A 249 14.05 -28.74 -14.00
CA ASN A 249 13.54 -27.61 -14.76
C ASN A 249 12.52 -26.76 -14.00
N GLY A 250 12.67 -25.43 -14.03
CA GLY A 250 11.82 -24.46 -13.31
C GLY A 250 10.33 -24.44 -13.68
N ALA A 251 9.87 -25.31 -14.58
CA ALA A 251 8.48 -25.50 -14.96
C ALA A 251 8.01 -26.92 -14.61
N LEU A 252 8.10 -27.28 -13.33
CA LEU A 252 7.75 -28.61 -12.84
C LEU A 252 6.25 -28.90 -13.02
N LYS A 253 5.91 -29.77 -13.99
CA LYS A 253 4.58 -30.40 -14.06
C LYS A 253 4.36 -31.24 -12.79
N SER A 254 3.13 -31.34 -12.28
CA SER A 254 2.88 -32.10 -11.04
C SER A 254 3.29 -33.57 -11.19
N VAL A 255 4.13 -34.07 -10.26
CA VAL A 255 4.52 -35.48 -10.11
C VAL A 255 3.47 -36.31 -9.37
N ILE A 256 2.71 -35.72 -8.46
CA ILE A 256 1.56 -36.38 -7.84
C ILE A 256 0.44 -35.35 -7.73
N GLY A 257 -0.71 -35.63 -8.33
CA GLY A 257 -1.92 -34.81 -8.18
C GLY A 257 -2.43 -34.80 -6.73
N VAL A 258 -3.42 -33.96 -6.44
CA VAL A 258 -4.14 -34.01 -5.16
C VAL A 258 -5.04 -35.26 -5.15
N GLU A 259 -5.02 -36.04 -4.07
CA GLU A 259 -5.68 -37.37 -3.98
C GLU A 259 -5.16 -38.42 -4.98
N ASP A 260 -3.96 -38.23 -5.51
CA ASP A 260 -3.30 -39.17 -6.42
C ASP A 260 -2.13 -39.88 -5.71
N PHE A 261 -1.51 -40.84 -6.39
CA PHE A 261 -0.36 -41.57 -5.91
C PHE A 261 0.75 -41.68 -6.95
N LEU A 262 1.97 -41.91 -6.48
CA LEU A 262 3.08 -42.42 -7.28
C LEU A 262 3.43 -43.81 -6.79
N GLU A 263 3.41 -44.77 -7.69
CA GLU A 263 3.88 -46.13 -7.45
C GLU A 263 5.17 -46.35 -8.24
N LEU A 264 6.24 -46.69 -7.52
CA LEU A 264 7.51 -47.14 -8.06
C LEU A 264 7.58 -48.66 -7.93
N LYS A 265 7.94 -49.33 -9.02
CA LYS A 265 8.17 -50.78 -9.12
C LYS A 265 9.51 -51.04 -9.76
#